data_AF-A0A6M4WRK9-F1
#
_entry.id   AF-A0A6M4WRK9-F1
#
_cell.length_a   1.000
_cell.length_b   1.000
_cell.length_c   1.000
_cell.angle_alpha   90.00
_cell.angle_beta   90.00
_cell.angle_gamma   90.00
#
_symmetry.space_group_name_H-M   'P 1'
#
loop_
_entity.id
_entity.type
_entity.pdbx_description
1 polymer ?
#
loop_
_entity_poly.entity_id
_entity_poly.type
_entity_poly.pdbx_seq_one_letter_code
_entity_poly.pdbx_strand_id
1 'polypeptide(L)'
;MTDTVLISFDGRILELFGYSDTHRIHIWQAPRLEFGRGRHPRMTIVTGSGTRHSLPYDPYRLDGLRALAERLAQNPPERAPHRPLP
;
A
#
# COMPACT_ATOMS: atom_id res chain seq x y z
N MET A 1 -11.19 3.74 -20.33
CA MET A 1 -11.57 4.27 -18.99
C MET A 1 -10.27 4.32 -18.21
N THR A 2 -9.86 5.50 -17.74
CA THR A 2 -8.56 5.66 -17.06
C THR A 2 -8.80 5.47 -15.57
N ASP A 3 -8.82 4.20 -15.16
CA ASP A 3 -9.07 3.78 -13.79
C ASP A 3 -7.94 4.26 -12.89
N THR A 4 -8.16 5.37 -12.19
CA THR A 4 -7.13 6.01 -11.38
C THR A 4 -7.25 5.53 -9.94
N VAL A 5 -6.20 4.87 -9.46
CA VAL A 5 -6.08 4.50 -8.04
C VAL A 5 -5.20 5.55 -7.36
N LEU A 6 -5.72 6.24 -6.34
CA LEU A 6 -4.93 7.15 -5.51
C LEU A 6 -4.39 6.38 -4.31
N ILE A 7 -3.11 6.61 -4.01
CA ILE A 7 -2.42 6.06 -2.84
C ILE A 7 -1.89 7.24 -2.02
N SER A 8 -2.20 7.27 -0.73
CA SER A 8 -1.76 8.31 0.19
C SER A 8 -1.13 7.69 1.44
N PHE A 9 -0.09 8.33 1.97
CA PHE A 9 0.53 7.99 3.25
C PHE A 9 0.80 9.25 4.06
N ASP A 10 0.15 9.37 5.21
CA ASP A 10 0.29 10.53 6.12
C ASP A 10 1.45 10.37 7.12
N GLY A 11 2.10 9.21 7.16
CA GLY A 11 3.10 8.86 8.17
C GLY A 11 2.65 7.76 9.14
N ARG A 12 1.35 7.44 9.17
CA ARG A 12 0.77 6.43 10.08
C ARG A 12 -0.22 5.50 9.37
N ILE A 13 -0.92 5.99 8.37
CA ILE A 13 -2.00 5.30 7.68
C ILE A 13 -1.71 5.31 6.19
N LEU A 14 -1.74 4.13 5.57
CA LEU A 14 -1.78 3.98 4.13
C LEU A 14 -3.24 3.89 3.68
N GLU A 15 -3.64 4.77 2.78
CA GLU A 15 -4.98 4.82 2.17
C GLU A 15 -4.90 4.48 0.68
N LEU A 16 -5.84 3.64 0.22
CA LEU A 16 -6.01 3.25 -1.18
C LEU A 16 -7.43 3.64 -1.62
N PHE A 17 -7.55 4.38 -2.72
CA PHE A 17 -8.82 4.78 -3.32
C PHE A 17 -8.90 4.25 -4.75
N GLY A 18 -9.97 3.53 -5.13
CA GLY A 18 -10.05 2.84 -6.44
C GLY A 18 -11.42 2.85 -7.13
N TYR A 19 -11.54 1.99 -8.15
CA TYR A 19 -12.57 1.82 -9.22
C TYR A 19 -14.05 2.11 -8.90
N SER A 20 -14.46 2.04 -7.64
CA SER A 20 -15.72 2.60 -7.17
C SER A 20 -15.42 3.32 -5.87
N ASP A 21 -16.09 4.45 -5.63
CA ASP A 21 -16.01 5.35 -4.46
C ASP A 21 -16.18 4.65 -3.07
N THR A 22 -16.14 3.33 -3.01
CA THR A 22 -16.61 2.48 -1.91
C THR A 22 -15.49 1.72 -1.19
N HIS A 23 -14.25 1.70 -1.70
CA HIS A 23 -13.16 0.94 -1.07
C HIS A 23 -12.06 1.85 -0.56
N ARG A 24 -12.20 2.28 0.70
CA ARG A 24 -11.11 2.83 1.52
C ARG A 24 -10.56 1.73 2.40
N ILE A 25 -9.28 1.40 2.22
CA ILE A 25 -8.58 0.46 3.10
C ILE A 25 -7.60 1.27 3.93
N HIS A 26 -7.84 1.37 5.24
CA HIS A 26 -6.89 1.95 6.19
C HIS A 26 -5.96 0.85 6.67
N ILE A 27 -4.69 0.91 6.30
CA ILE A 27 -3.69 -0.03 6.78
C ILE A 27 -2.89 0.66 7.88
N TRP A 28 -3.11 0.21 9.12
CA TRP A 28 -2.42 0.71 10.33
C TRP A 28 -1.14 -0.07 10.66
N GLN A 29 -0.86 -1.14 9.92
CA GLN A 29 0.32 -1.99 10.12
C GLN A 29 1.39 -1.57 9.11
N ALA A 30 2.68 -1.71 9.45
CA ALA A 30 3.80 -1.37 8.58
C ALA A 30 3.69 -2.09 7.22
N PRO A 31 3.20 -1.42 6.16
CA PRO A 31 2.94 -2.08 4.90
C PRO A 31 4.21 -2.07 4.06
N ARG A 32 4.48 -3.19 3.39
CA ARG A 32 5.57 -3.27 2.41
C ARG A 32 5.00 -3.27 1.01
N LEU A 33 5.60 -2.47 0.13
CA LEU A 33 5.28 -2.49 -1.29
C LEU A 33 6.24 -3.44 -2.03
N GLU A 34 5.67 -4.36 -2.80
CA GLU A 34 6.39 -5.25 -3.71
C GLU A 34 6.00 -4.91 -5.15
N PHE A 35 6.96 -4.94 -6.07
CA PHE A 35 6.75 -4.62 -7.48
C PHE A 35 6.99 -5.86 -8.35
N GLY A 36 5.93 -6.37 -8.97
CA GLY A 36 6.00 -7.43 -9.96
C GLY A 36 6.46 -6.88 -11.31
N ARG A 37 7.41 -7.59 -11.94
CA ARG A 37 7.85 -7.33 -13.32
C ARG A 37 7.15 -8.32 -14.24
N GLY A 38 6.45 -7.83 -15.25
CA GLY A 38 5.72 -8.65 -16.21
C GLY A 38 5.01 -7.79 -17.26
N ARG A 39 4.35 -8.42 -18.24
CA ARG A 39 3.57 -7.72 -19.28
C ARG A 39 2.50 -6.79 -18.71
N HIS A 40 1.98 -7.12 -17.53
CA HIS A 40 1.08 -6.30 -16.74
C HIS A 40 1.73 -6.02 -15.37
N PRO A 41 2.42 -4.90 -15.21
CA PRO A 41 3.07 -4.56 -13.95
C PRO A 41 2.05 -4.48 -12.82
N ARG A 42 2.37 -5.11 -11.69
CA ARG A 42 1.53 -5.08 -10.49
C ARG A 42 2.31 -4.66 -9.27
N MET A 43 1.67 -3.86 -8.43
CA MET A 43 2.15 -3.52 -7.11
C MET A 43 1.37 -4.34 -6.10
N THR A 44 2.06 -4.93 -5.13
CA THR A 44 1.43 -5.68 -4.05
C THR A 44 1.75 -5.00 -2.73
N ILE A 45 0.71 -4.63 -2.00
CA ILE A 45 0.78 -4.14 -0.63
C ILE A 45 0.71 -5.36 0.29
N VAL A 46 1.74 -5.57 1.09
CA VAL A 46 1.82 -6.64 2.09
C VAL A 46 1.69 -6.02 3.47
N THR A 47 0.64 -6.37 4.21
CA THR A 47 0.44 -5.88 5.59
C THR A 47 1.26 -6.68 6.59
N GLY A 48 1.41 -6.16 7.81
CA GLY A 48 2.08 -6.88 8.91
C GLY A 48 1.41 -8.20 9.30
N SER A 49 0.10 -8.36 9.02
CA SER A 49 -0.66 -9.60 9.19
C SER A 49 -0.46 -10.61 8.05
N GLY A 50 0.32 -10.27 7.02
CA GLY A 50 0.54 -11.13 5.84
C GLY A 50 -0.56 -11.01 4.78
N THR A 51 -1.54 -10.12 4.94
CA THR A 51 -2.56 -9.85 3.92
C THR A 51 -1.91 -9.18 2.71
N ARG A 52 -2.29 -9.60 1.50
CA ARG A 52 -1.71 -9.12 0.24
C ARG A 52 -2.78 -8.49 -0.64
N HIS A 53 -2.62 -7.21 -0.98
CA HIS A 53 -3.48 -6.50 -1.92
C HIS A 53 -2.69 -6.18 -3.19
N SER A 54 -3.08 -6.78 -4.32
CA SER A 54 -2.36 -6.60 -5.58
C SER A 54 -3.19 -5.75 -6.55
N LEU A 55 -2.59 -4.70 -7.09
CA LEU A 55 -3.22 -3.79 -8.04
C LEU A 55 -2.29 -3.52 -9.24
N PRO A 56 -2.84 -3.26 -10.44
CA PRO A 56 -2.04 -2.76 -11.55
C PRO A 56 -1.47 -1.38 -11.20
N TYR A 57 -0.34 -1.02 -11.81
CA TYR A 57 0.21 0.33 -11.74
C TYR A 57 0.72 0.79 -13.11
N ASP A 58 0.75 2.10 -13.31
CA ASP A 58 1.36 2.72 -14.48
C ASP A 58 2.90 2.64 -14.39
N PRO A 59 3.60 1.96 -15.33
CA PRO A 59 5.06 1.90 -15.36
C PRO A 59 5.75 3.26 -15.23
N TYR A 60 5.18 4.33 -15.78
CA TYR A 60 5.75 5.68 -15.72
C TYR A 60 5.74 6.27 -14.30
N ARG A 61 4.97 5.68 -13.37
CA ARG A 61 4.91 6.08 -11.96
C ARG A 61 5.83 5.25 -11.05
N LEU A 62 6.59 4.30 -11.59
CA LEU A 62 7.39 3.35 -10.81
C LEU A 62 8.35 4.05 -9.83
N ASP A 63 9.04 5.10 -10.26
CA ASP A 63 9.98 5.81 -9.39
C ASP A 63 9.28 6.49 -8.21
N GLY A 64 8.10 7.09 -8.45
CA GLY A 64 7.27 7.66 -7.39
C GLY A 64 6.76 6.61 -6.41
N LEU A 65 6.38 5.44 -6.91
CA LEU A 65 5.94 4.32 -6.06
C LEU A 65 7.10 3.72 -5.24
N ARG A 66 8.32 3.71 -5.78
CA ARG A 66 9.53 3.30 -5.03
C ARG A 66 9.87 4.29 -3.93
N ALA A 67 9.84 5.59 -4.22
CA ALA A 67 10.04 6.62 -3.20
C ALA A 67 8.99 6.53 -2.08
N LEU A 68 7.74 6.22 -2.41
CA LEU A 68 6.71 5.93 -1.42
C LEU A 68 7.04 4.70 -0.57
N ALA A 69 7.51 3.61 -1.19
CA ALA A 69 7.91 2.40 -0.48
C ALA A 69 9.06 2.67 0.52
N GLU A 70 10.03 3.49 0.13
CA GLU A 70 11.12 3.93 1.01
C GLU A 70 10.59 4.75 2.19
N ARG A 71 9.67 5.69 1.93
CA ARG A 71 9.05 6.50 2.99
C ARG A 71 8.24 5.67 3.99
N LEU A 72 7.56 4.62 3.51
CA LEU A 72 6.85 3.66 4.35
C LEU A 72 7.81 2.85 5.23
N ALA A 73 8.96 2.44 4.69
CA ALA A 73 9.97 1.71 5.45
C ALA A 73 10.65 2.57 6.53
N GLN A 74 10.78 3.89 6.30
CA GLN A 74 11.36 4.83 7.25
C GLN A 74 10.40 5.24 8.38
N ASN A 75 9.09 5.20 8.13
CA ASN A 75 8.06 5.59 9.09
C ASN A 75 7.10 4.42 9.35
N PRO A 76 7.58 3.32 9.96
CA PRO A 76 6.68 2.25 10.34
C PRO A 76 5.65 2.82 11.34
N PRO A 77 4.35 2.58 11.15
CA PRO A 77 3.34 2.96 12.14
C PRO A 77 3.72 2.34 13.48
N GLU A 78 3.51 3.11 14.54
CA GLU A 78 3.76 2.69 15.91
C GLU A 78 3.11 1.32 16.12
N ARG A 79 3.92 0.34 16.54
CA ARG A 79 3.51 -1.06 16.66
C ARG A 79 2.25 -1.10 17.51
N ALA A 80 1.10 -1.40 16.90
CA ALA A 80 -0.16 -1.50 17.65
C ALA A 80 0.11 -2.41 18.86
N PRO A 81 -0.21 -1.99 20.09
CA PRO A 81 0.09 -2.79 21.27
C PRO A 81 -0.53 -4.17 21.05
N HIS A 82 0.28 -5.21 21.18
CA HIS A 82 -0.19 -6.57 21.31
C HIS A 82 -1.27 -6.56 22.40
N ARG A 83 -2.54 -6.59 22.01
CA ARG A 83 -3.62 -6.85 22.95
C ARG A 83 -3.44 -8.33 23.33
N PRO A 84 -3.08 -8.67 24.58
CA PRO A 84 -3.18 -10.05 25.01
C PRO A 84 -4.66 -10.41 24.92
N LEU A 85 -4.98 -11.51 24.22
CA LEU A 85 -6.32 -12.06 24.28
C LEU A 85 -6.61 -12.50 25.73
N PRO A 86 -7.83 -12.27 26.25
CA PRO A 86 -8.23 -12.74 27.58
C PRO A 86 -8.28 -14.27 27.65
#